data_AF-A0AAD9UAG2-F1
#
_entry.id   AF-A0AAD9UAG2-F1
#
_cell.length_a   1.000
_cell.length_b   1.000
_cell.length_c   1.000
_cell.angle_alpha   90.00
_cell.angle_beta   90.00
_cell.angle_gamma   90.00
#
_symmetry.space_group_name_H-M   'P 1'
#
loop_
_entity.id
_entity.type
_entity.pdbx_description
1 polymer ?
#
loop_
_entity_poly.entity_id
_entity_poly.type
_entity_poly.pdbx_seq_one_letter_code
_entity_poly.pdbx_strand_id
1 'polypeptide(L)'
;MVGIRTSLPLPSKWVRSSLPLPSKWEMFRQILVYFIVEDYFNYWIHRWLHTKWGYEKIHHVHHEYTAPLGFAAPYAHWSEILILGLPSFLGPAFVPVHIITYWLWFILRQIESIETHSGY
;
A
#
# COMPACT_ATOMS: atom_id res chain seq x y z
N MET A 1 -21.26 25.96 -35.36
CA MET A 1 -19.97 25.47 -34.84
C MET A 1 -20.20 25.00 -33.42
N VAL A 2 -20.52 23.71 -33.22
CA VAL A 2 -20.85 23.15 -31.91
C VAL A 2 -19.55 22.91 -31.16
N GLY A 3 -19.29 23.72 -30.14
CA GLY A 3 -18.14 23.53 -29.26
C GLY A 3 -18.32 22.26 -28.44
N ILE A 4 -17.57 21.22 -28.79
CA ILE A 4 -17.44 20.01 -27.97
C ILE A 4 -16.75 20.43 -26.67
N ARG A 5 -17.52 20.65 -25.61
CA ARG A 5 -16.99 20.66 -24.25
C ARG A 5 -16.60 19.21 -23.93
N THR A 6 -15.34 18.86 -24.17
CA THR A 6 -14.75 17.68 -23.56
C THR A 6 -14.65 17.96 -22.06
N SER A 7 -15.69 17.63 -21.31
CA SER A 7 -15.59 17.50 -19.86
C SER A 7 -14.69 16.30 -19.57
N LEU A 8 -13.38 16.51 -19.67
CA LEU A 8 -12.41 15.59 -19.08
C LEU A 8 -12.84 15.40 -17.61
N PRO A 9 -12.95 14.16 -17.12
CA PRO A 9 -13.28 13.93 -15.72
C PRO A 9 -12.27 14.72 -14.90
N LEU A 10 -12.77 15.59 -14.03
CA LEU A 10 -11.95 16.38 -13.12
C LEU A 10 -10.94 15.43 -12.47
N PRO A 11 -9.63 15.75 -12.46
CA PRO A 11 -8.66 14.91 -11.76
C PRO A 11 -9.21 14.67 -10.37
N SER A 12 -9.32 13.40 -9.99
CA SER A 12 -9.88 13.03 -8.69
C SER A 12 -9.19 13.88 -7.65
N LYS A 13 -9.94 14.54 -6.75
CA LYS A 13 -9.36 15.44 -5.74
C LYS A 13 -8.25 14.76 -4.90
N TRP A 14 -8.26 13.43 -4.89
CA TRP A 14 -7.40 12.54 -4.12
C TRP A 14 -6.15 12.10 -4.89
N VAL A 15 -6.26 11.84 -6.20
CA VAL A 15 -5.13 11.41 -7.05
C VAL A 15 -5.05 12.29 -8.28
N ARG A 16 -3.96 13.04 -8.38
CA ARG A 16 -3.61 13.87 -9.54
C ARG A 16 -2.69 13.12 -10.49
N SER A 17 -2.94 13.20 -11.79
CA SER A 17 -2.15 12.54 -12.85
C SER A 17 -1.59 13.49 -13.90
N SER A 18 -2.01 14.76 -13.87
CA SER A 18 -1.57 15.79 -14.80
C SER A 18 -0.30 16.49 -14.31
N LEU A 19 0.44 17.08 -15.27
CA LEU A 19 1.52 18.01 -14.96
C LEU A 19 1.03 19.23 -14.15
N PRO A 20 1.90 19.86 -13.36
CA PRO A 20 3.33 19.53 -13.15
C PRO A 20 3.55 18.33 -12.23
N LEU A 21 4.70 17.66 -12.41
CA LEU A 21 5.13 16.57 -11.54
C LEU A 21 5.29 17.05 -10.08
N PRO A 22 5.14 16.14 -9.09
CA PRO A 22 5.37 16.48 -7.70
C PRO A 22 6.82 16.91 -7.48
N SER A 23 7.02 17.91 -6.63
CA SER A 23 8.37 18.27 -6.21
C SER A 23 8.97 17.13 -5.38
N LYS A 24 10.31 17.01 -5.37
CA LYS A 24 11.00 16.00 -4.53
C LYS A 24 10.57 16.08 -3.05
N TRP A 25 10.30 17.30 -2.59
CA TRP A 25 9.90 17.55 -1.22
C TRP A 25 8.44 17.18 -0.92
N GLU A 26 7.54 17.38 -1.89
CA GLU A 26 6.18 16.87 -1.82
C GLU A 26 6.19 15.33 -1.76
N MET A 27 6.95 14.68 -2.65
CA MET A 27 7.09 13.22 -2.67
C MET A 27 7.60 12.69 -1.34
N PHE A 28 8.67 13.28 -0.80
CA PHE A 28 9.26 12.87 0.47
C PHE A 28 8.27 12.94 1.63
N ARG A 29 7.55 14.05 1.77
CA ARG A 29 6.56 14.22 2.85
C ARG A 29 5.38 13.27 2.71
N GLN A 30 4.87 13.07 1.49
CA GLN A 30 3.80 12.13 1.21
C GLN A 30 4.22 10.71 1.59
N ILE A 31 5.37 10.24 1.10
CA ILE A 31 5.91 8.90 1.38
C ILE A 31 6.13 8.72 2.88
N LEU A 32 6.71 9.69 3.58
CA LEU A 32 6.93 9.62 5.02
C LEU A 32 5.61 9.45 5.79
N VAL A 33 4.58 10.22 5.44
CA VAL A 33 3.26 10.08 6.06
C VAL A 33 2.66 8.70 5.75
N TYR A 34 2.83 8.20 4.53
CA TYR A 34 2.27 6.91 4.13
C TYR A 34 2.94 5.75 4.87
N PHE A 35 4.26 5.77 5.08
CA PHE A 35 4.95 4.82 5.95
C PHE A 35 4.36 4.84 7.36
N ILE A 36 4.29 6.00 8.00
CA ILE A 36 3.79 6.11 9.39
C ILE A 36 2.36 5.58 9.51
N VAL A 37 1.48 5.96 8.57
CA VAL A 37 0.08 5.55 8.58
C VAL A 37 -0.04 4.06 8.30
N GLU A 38 0.56 3.57 7.22
CA GLU A 38 0.46 2.18 6.82
C GLU A 38 1.05 1.25 7.87
N ASP A 39 2.25 1.54 8.39
CA ASP A 39 2.92 0.71 9.40
C ASP A 39 2.10 0.62 10.68
N TYR A 40 1.53 1.74 11.13
CA TYR A 40 0.69 1.75 12.32
C TYR A 40 -0.52 0.83 12.17
N PHE A 41 -1.27 0.95 11.07
CA PHE A 41 -2.46 0.12 10.86
C PHE A 41 -2.10 -1.33 10.56
N ASN A 42 -1.09 -1.58 9.71
CA ASN A 42 -0.63 -2.93 9.41
C ASN A 42 -0.18 -3.65 10.67
N TYR A 43 0.58 -3.02 11.55
CA TYR A 43 1.03 -3.65 12.79
C TYR A 43 -0.14 -4.17 13.65
N TRP A 44 -1.17 -3.34 13.86
CA TRP A 44 -2.32 -3.75 14.67
C TRP A 44 -3.17 -4.82 14.00
N ILE A 45 -3.40 -4.71 12.70
CA ILE A 45 -4.17 -5.69 11.93
C ILE A 45 -3.42 -7.02 11.84
N HIS A 46 -2.12 -6.98 11.57
CA HIS A 46 -1.24 -8.15 11.53
C HIS A 46 -1.17 -8.84 12.89
N ARG A 47 -1.01 -8.08 13.98
CA ARG A 47 -1.11 -8.64 15.34
C ARG A 47 -2.46 -9.30 15.59
N TRP A 48 -3.56 -8.72 15.11
CA TRP A 48 -4.88 -9.34 15.22
C TRP A 48 -4.98 -10.64 14.39
N LEU A 49 -4.39 -10.68 13.20
CA LEU A 49 -4.28 -11.89 12.37
C LEU A 49 -3.46 -13.00 13.05
N HIS A 50 -2.57 -12.65 13.97
CA HIS A 50 -1.85 -13.61 14.82
C HIS A 50 -2.63 -14.11 16.05
N THR A 51 -3.86 -13.65 16.28
CA THR A 51 -4.72 -14.27 17.29
C THR A 51 -5.12 -15.68 16.86
N LYS A 52 -5.56 -16.53 17.80
CA LYS A 52 -5.95 -17.92 17.51
C LYS A 52 -6.89 -18.04 16.31
N TRP A 53 -7.96 -17.25 16.30
CA TRP A 53 -8.94 -17.29 15.21
C TRP A 53 -8.36 -16.75 13.89
N GLY A 54 -7.67 -15.60 13.92
CA GLY A 54 -7.09 -15.00 12.72
C GLY A 54 -6.05 -15.91 12.07
N TYR A 55 -5.24 -16.58 12.89
CA TYR A 55 -4.19 -17.46 12.42
C TYR A 55 -4.78 -18.72 11.79
N GLU A 56 -5.63 -19.43 12.53
CA GLU A 56 -6.24 -20.68 12.06
C GLU A 56 -7.08 -20.49 10.79
N LYS A 57 -7.70 -19.33 10.60
CA LYS A 57 -8.61 -19.09 9.46
C LYS A 57 -7.98 -18.37 8.28
N ILE A 58 -6.95 -17.56 8.51
CA ILE A 58 -6.43 -16.64 7.50
C ILE A 58 -4.90 -16.75 7.44
N HIS A 59 -4.22 -16.46 8.55
CA HIS A 59 -2.78 -16.17 8.51
C HIS A 59 -1.87 -17.39 8.44
N HIS A 60 -2.36 -18.59 8.74
CA HIS A 60 -1.55 -19.81 8.68
C HIS A 60 -0.99 -20.11 7.28
N VAL A 61 -1.69 -19.70 6.20
CA VAL A 61 -1.21 -19.87 4.81
C VAL A 61 0.06 -19.04 4.59
N HIS A 62 0.10 -17.82 5.13
CA HIS A 62 1.26 -16.95 5.03
C HIS A 62 2.48 -17.50 5.78
N HIS A 63 2.26 -18.22 6.88
CA HIS A 63 3.32 -18.89 7.67
C HIS A 63 3.60 -20.34 7.25
N GLU A 64 3.09 -20.78 6.08
CA GLU A 64 3.36 -22.13 5.57
C GLU A 64 4.85 -22.35 5.28
N TYR A 65 5.51 -21.33 4.72
CA TYR A 65 6.94 -21.35 4.44
C TYR A 65 7.71 -20.70 5.60
N THR A 66 8.41 -21.53 6.38
CA THR A 66 9.21 -21.08 7.52
C THR A 66 10.63 -20.68 7.16
N ALA A 67 11.11 -21.08 5.98
CA ALA A 67 12.39 -20.63 5.46
C ALA A 67 12.28 -19.16 4.99
N PRO A 68 13.31 -18.32 5.22
CA PRO A 68 13.30 -16.94 4.76
C PRO A 68 13.38 -16.90 3.23
N LEU A 69 12.22 -16.76 2.60
CA LEU A 69 12.07 -16.69 1.16
C LEU A 69 11.31 -15.40 0.82
N GLY A 70 12.02 -14.36 0.40
CA GLY A 70 11.42 -13.07 0.04
C GLY A 70 10.31 -13.18 -1.02
N PHE A 71 10.42 -14.12 -1.96
CA PHE A 71 9.39 -14.40 -2.96
C PHE A 71 8.10 -15.02 -2.39
N ALA A 72 8.12 -15.55 -1.18
CA ALA A 72 6.92 -16.00 -0.48
C ALA A 72 6.20 -14.85 0.25
N ALA A 73 6.75 -13.62 0.29
CA ALA A 73 6.07 -12.47 0.92
C ALA A 73 4.61 -12.26 0.45
N PRO A 74 4.26 -12.34 -0.85
CA PRO A 74 2.88 -12.23 -1.29
C PRO A 74 2.08 -13.55 -1.21
N TYR A 75 2.69 -14.66 -0.80
CA TYR A 75 1.99 -15.93 -0.63
C TYR A 75 1.18 -15.88 0.66
N ALA A 76 -0.13 -15.69 0.52
CA ALA A 76 -1.04 -15.56 1.64
C ALA A 76 -2.46 -15.95 1.23
N HIS A 77 -3.33 -16.14 2.22
CA HIS A 77 -4.75 -16.30 1.98
C HIS A 77 -5.33 -15.05 1.31
N TRP A 78 -6.25 -15.20 0.34
CA TRP A 78 -6.80 -14.06 -0.42
C TRP A 78 -7.40 -12.97 0.48
N SER A 79 -8.00 -13.34 1.63
CA SER A 79 -8.55 -12.37 2.57
C SER A 79 -7.45 -11.58 3.27
N GLU A 80 -6.29 -12.18 3.54
CA GLU A 80 -5.15 -11.50 4.13
C GLU A 80 -4.62 -10.43 3.19
N ILE A 81 -4.49 -10.76 1.90
CA ILE A 81 -4.08 -9.81 0.85
C ILE A 81 -4.99 -8.57 0.86
N LEU A 82 -6.31 -8.77 0.99
CA LEU A 82 -7.25 -7.65 1.09
C LEU A 82 -7.14 -6.90 2.43
N ILE A 83 -7.06 -7.62 3.55
CA ILE A 83 -7.04 -7.05 4.90
C ILE A 83 -5.77 -6.22 5.14
N LEU A 84 -4.60 -6.75 4.80
CA LEU A 84 -3.29 -6.08 4.94
C LEU A 84 -3.00 -5.11 3.79
N GLY A 85 -3.66 -5.27 2.63
CA GLY A 85 -3.57 -4.30 1.54
C GLY A 85 -4.38 -3.01 1.76
N LEU A 86 -5.45 -3.05 2.56
CA LEU A 86 -6.30 -1.89 2.85
C LEU A 86 -5.55 -0.69 3.47
N PRO A 87 -4.67 -0.89 4.49
CA PRO A 87 -3.83 0.17 5.03
C PRO A 87 -3.05 1.01 3.99
N SER A 88 -2.62 0.42 2.88
CA SER A 88 -1.87 1.13 1.83
C SER A 88 -2.66 2.23 1.12
N PHE A 89 -3.98 2.25 1.30
CA PHE A 89 -4.87 3.29 0.76
C PHE A 89 -5.17 4.40 1.78
N LEU A 90 -4.91 4.20 3.08
CA LEU A 90 -5.25 5.16 4.12
C LEU A 90 -4.40 6.43 4.04
N GLY A 91 -3.10 6.31 3.79
CA GLY A 91 -2.21 7.45 3.60
C GLY A 91 -2.71 8.42 2.51
N PRO A 92 -2.91 7.96 1.27
CA PRO A 92 -3.50 8.75 0.18
C PRO A 92 -4.90 9.31 0.47
N ALA A 93 -5.69 8.64 1.33
CA ALA A 93 -7.00 9.15 1.76
C ALA A 93 -6.87 10.38 2.69
N PHE A 94 -5.78 10.49 3.47
CA PHE A 94 -5.52 11.66 4.32
C PHE A 94 -4.76 12.77 3.58
N VAL A 95 -3.79 12.41 2.74
CA VAL A 95 -2.95 13.36 2.02
C VAL A 95 -3.01 13.06 0.52
N PRO A 96 -3.70 13.89 -0.29
CA PRO A 96 -3.79 13.71 -1.73
C PRO A 96 -2.42 13.58 -2.41
N VAL A 97 -2.37 12.78 -3.48
CA VAL A 97 -1.12 12.26 -4.05
C VAL A 97 -1.06 12.44 -5.56
N HIS A 98 0.14 12.62 -6.11
CA HIS A 98 0.35 12.43 -7.54
C HIS A 98 0.55 10.95 -7.87
N ILE A 99 -0.01 10.47 -8.99
CA ILE A 99 0.04 9.05 -9.39
C ILE A 99 1.47 8.48 -9.42
N ILE A 100 2.46 9.29 -9.80
CA ILE A 100 3.88 8.88 -9.77
C ILE A 100 4.40 8.66 -8.34
N THR A 101 4.10 9.56 -7.39
CA THR A 101 4.44 9.33 -5.98
C THR A 101 3.74 8.08 -5.46
N TYR A 102 2.50 7.85 -5.91
CA TYR A 102 1.70 6.72 -5.46
C TYR A 102 2.25 5.37 -5.97
N TRP A 103 2.71 5.30 -7.21
CA TRP A 103 3.41 4.12 -7.73
C TRP A 103 4.75 3.89 -7.03
N LEU A 104 5.51 4.96 -6.78
CA LEU A 104 6.76 4.87 -6.02
C LEU A 104 6.49 4.32 -4.60
N TRP A 105 5.42 4.78 -3.96
CA TRP A 105 4.99 4.29 -2.66
C TRP A 105 4.75 2.78 -2.66
N PHE A 106 3.94 2.27 -3.60
CA PHE A 106 3.70 0.83 -3.69
C PHE A 106 4.97 0.03 -3.95
N ILE A 107 5.87 0.52 -4.81
CA ILE A 107 7.16 -0.16 -5.06
C ILE A 107 7.97 -0.26 -3.76
N LEU A 108 8.10 0.83 -3.01
CA LEU A 108 8.83 0.84 -1.74
C LEU A 108 8.23 -0.14 -0.74
N ARG A 109 6.90 -0.21 -0.64
CA ARG A 109 6.21 -1.16 0.24
C ARG A 109 6.42 -2.62 -0.14
N GLN A 110 6.42 -2.93 -1.44
CA GLN A 110 6.71 -4.30 -1.87
C GLN A 110 8.17 -4.68 -1.64
N ILE A 111 9.11 -3.74 -1.83
CA ILE A 111 10.53 -3.97 -1.51
C ILE A 111 10.68 -4.28 -0.03
N GLU A 112 10.14 -3.46 0.86
CA GLU A 112 10.22 -3.70 2.30
C GLU A 112 9.57 -5.02 2.68
N SER A 113 8.40 -5.34 2.13
CA SER A 113 7.74 -6.63 2.36
C SER A 113 8.61 -7.82 1.92
N ILE A 114 9.39 -7.70 0.84
CA ILE A 114 10.32 -8.76 0.42
C ILE A 114 11.51 -8.82 1.38
N GLU A 115 12.05 -7.68 1.80
CA GLU A 115 13.17 -7.59 2.74
C GLU A 115 12.85 -8.27 4.07
N THR A 116 11.67 -8.00 4.67
CA THR A 116 11.26 -8.60 5.95
C THR A 116 11.10 -10.13 5.89
N HIS A 117 10.87 -10.69 4.70
CA HIS A 117 10.76 -12.13 4.47
C HIS A 117 12.08 -12.77 4.02
N SER A 118 13.12 -11.96 3.79
CA SER A 118 14.43 -12.43 3.32
C SER A 118 15.37 -12.81 4.48
N GLY A 119 14.90 -12.75 5.73
CA GLY A 119 15.66 -13.16 6.92
C GLY A 119 16.53 -12.06 7.53
N TYR A 120 16.25 -10.79 7.21
CA TYR A 120 16.91 -9.59 7.76
C TYR A 120 15.91 -8.68 8.46
#